data_AF-A0A954VKS8-F1
#
_entry.id   AF-A0A954VKS8-F1
#
_cell.length_a   1.000
_cell.length_b   1.000
_cell.length_c   1.000
_cell.angle_alpha   90.00
_cell.angle_beta   90.00
_cell.angle_gamma   90.00
#
_symmetry.space_group_name_H-M   'P 1'
#
loop_
_entity.id
_entity.type
_entity.pdbx_description
1 polymer ?
#
loop_
_entity_poly.entity_id
_entity_poly.type
_entity_poly.pdbx_seq_one_letter_code
_entity_poly.pdbx_strand_id
1 'polypeptide(L)'
;MDLKSSVRFSALLAFCMVTTGCIAPQPPVPTVWQKLGIPQAGARLRDGWVNRRGNFPGLEKKPPVLAIADPANLDPKKPEMIKAAAEIKQDQDLKKQKIKAIKFLAEVNCGCYNKDDKVEAAFLAALEDCDPDIRKAGVKGLDKTAGDCKCRNGCEVTCCTKKIKDKLLDLATGKDKAGCFKEPEEEIRKAAQALFCKCPAIIEEPIEPEELIAPKPVTEAEGGFREGDDPAASNDSISFRMTDFDQQNSNTNIFGISHSSRRTSNPDSSTSNSGITNPEQLVSTKAVEYRAALGELLVQLPEAYRLGPGWVMVVVDESNNHSLAKIVEVGGRRLLLTLEEPMSLNVSAGNNVRLGLVSKS
;
A
#
# COMPACT_ATOMS: atom_id res chain seq x y z
N MET A 1 -35.70 -43.28 27.11
CA MET A 1 -34.78 -44.09 26.29
C MET A 1 -33.49 -44.22 27.07
N ASP A 2 -33.17 -45.46 27.39
CA ASP A 2 -32.23 -45.95 28.39
C ASP A 2 -30.76 -45.55 28.19
N LEU A 3 -30.10 -45.12 29.27
CA LEU A 3 -28.65 -45.22 29.46
C LEU A 3 -28.37 -46.39 30.42
N LYS A 4 -27.95 -47.53 29.87
CA LYS A 4 -27.31 -48.61 30.63
C LYS A 4 -26.32 -49.35 29.72
N SER A 5 -25.23 -49.78 30.35
CA SER A 5 -24.29 -50.80 29.88
C SER A 5 -23.06 -50.31 29.10
N SER A 6 -21.97 -50.06 29.83
CA SER A 6 -20.67 -50.67 29.49
C SER A 6 -19.70 -50.52 30.66
N VAL A 7 -19.88 -51.38 31.66
CA VAL A 7 -18.88 -51.64 32.71
C VAL A 7 -18.72 -53.15 32.72
N ARG A 8 -17.62 -53.67 32.16
CA ARG A 8 -17.03 -55.01 32.39
C ARG A 8 -15.99 -55.32 31.30
N PHE A 9 -14.80 -54.74 31.38
CA PHE A 9 -13.59 -55.26 30.72
C PHE A 9 -12.35 -54.72 31.44
N SER A 10 -12.19 -55.07 32.72
CA SER A 10 -10.99 -54.73 33.51
C SER A 10 -10.67 -55.82 34.53
N ALA A 11 -10.27 -57.01 34.07
CA ALA A 11 -9.68 -58.02 34.95
C ALA A 11 -9.00 -59.12 34.13
N LEU A 12 -7.85 -58.83 33.50
CA LEU A 12 -6.85 -59.83 33.07
C LEU A 12 -5.73 -59.10 32.31
N LEU A 13 -4.73 -58.58 33.01
CA LEU A 13 -3.40 -58.22 32.48
C LEU A 13 -2.50 -57.73 33.62
N ALA A 14 -2.25 -58.59 34.60
CA ALA A 14 -1.35 -58.29 35.70
C ALA A 14 -0.48 -59.51 36.00
N PHE A 15 0.47 -59.85 35.12
CA PHE A 15 1.60 -60.75 35.44
C PHE A 15 2.60 -60.83 34.27
N CYS A 16 3.39 -59.78 33.98
CA CYS A 16 4.52 -59.88 33.03
C CYS A 16 5.52 -58.69 33.01
N MET A 17 5.85 -58.04 34.14
CA MET A 17 6.89 -56.98 34.13
C MET A 17 7.82 -57.06 35.34
N VAL A 18 8.62 -58.11 35.44
CA VAL A 18 9.78 -58.15 36.33
C VAL A 18 10.94 -58.74 35.54
N THR A 19 11.77 -57.89 34.92
CA THR A 19 13.24 -58.06 34.71
C THR A 19 13.83 -57.16 33.61
N THR A 20 13.03 -56.45 32.80
CA THR A 20 13.55 -55.35 31.98
C THR A 20 13.61 -54.10 32.84
N GLY A 21 14.81 -53.73 33.29
CA GLY A 21 15.08 -52.45 33.95
C GLY A 21 14.75 -51.29 33.01
N CYS A 22 13.49 -50.88 32.98
CA CYS A 22 13.05 -49.61 32.41
C CYS A 22 13.69 -48.51 33.25
N ILE A 23 14.88 -48.05 32.84
CA ILE A 23 15.37 -46.73 33.22
C ILE A 23 14.36 -45.76 32.64
N ALA A 24 13.36 -45.40 33.44
CA ALA A 24 12.41 -44.36 33.08
C ALA A 24 13.23 -43.11 32.73
N PRO A 25 13.02 -42.48 31.56
CA PRO A 25 13.73 -41.26 31.22
C PRO A 25 13.47 -40.26 32.34
N GLN A 26 14.53 -39.89 33.05
CA GLN A 26 14.46 -38.93 34.14
C GLN A 26 13.80 -37.66 33.59
N PRO A 27 12.77 -37.10 34.26
CA PRO A 27 12.14 -35.88 33.79
C PRO A 27 13.21 -34.80 33.63
N PRO A 28 13.27 -34.09 32.49
CA PRO A 28 14.32 -33.13 32.24
C PRO A 28 14.30 -32.06 33.33
N VAL A 29 15.40 -31.94 34.07
CA VAL A 29 15.53 -30.97 35.15
C VAL A 29 15.46 -29.57 34.54
N PRO A 30 14.49 -28.72 34.94
CA PRO A 30 14.33 -27.39 34.36
C PRO A 30 15.57 -26.55 34.65
N THR A 31 16.19 -26.05 33.59
CA THR A 31 17.37 -25.18 33.69
C THR A 31 17.02 -23.87 34.42
N VAL A 32 18.02 -23.22 35.02
CA VAL A 32 17.84 -21.89 35.66
C VAL A 32 17.17 -20.90 34.70
N TRP A 33 17.50 -20.98 33.41
CA TRP A 33 16.90 -20.15 32.35
C TRP A 33 15.43 -20.47 32.08
N GLN A 34 15.03 -21.74 32.16
CA GLN A 34 13.61 -22.13 32.08
C GLN A 34 12.83 -21.66 33.31
N LYS A 35 13.43 -21.69 34.51
CA LYS A 35 12.81 -21.14 35.73
C LYS A 35 12.62 -19.62 35.67
N LEU A 36 13.49 -18.91 34.94
CA LEU A 36 13.40 -17.47 34.70
C LEU A 36 12.52 -17.09 33.50
N GLY A 37 11.88 -18.06 32.83
CA GLY A 37 11.00 -17.79 31.67
C GLY A 37 11.73 -17.39 30.39
N ILE A 38 13.05 -17.58 30.31
CA ILE A 38 13.87 -17.28 29.12
C ILE A 38 14.55 -18.56 28.61
N PRO A 39 13.78 -19.56 28.15
CA PRO A 39 14.33 -20.86 27.75
C PRO A 39 15.37 -20.75 26.61
N GLN A 40 15.30 -19.69 25.80
CA GLN A 40 16.23 -19.46 24.69
C GLN A 40 17.63 -19.01 25.14
N ALA A 41 17.77 -18.42 26.34
CA ALA A 41 19.06 -17.91 26.82
C ALA A 41 20.07 -19.04 27.08
N GLY A 42 19.60 -20.16 27.66
CA GLY A 42 20.44 -21.33 27.94
C GLY A 42 20.97 -22.00 26.67
N ALA A 43 20.13 -22.11 25.63
CA ALA A 43 20.56 -22.63 24.34
C ALA A 43 21.62 -21.74 23.69
N ARG A 44 21.38 -20.41 23.62
CA ARG A 44 22.32 -19.45 23.03
C ARG A 44 23.68 -19.43 23.73
N LEU A 45 23.70 -19.50 25.06
CA LEU A 45 24.94 -19.53 25.83
C LEU A 45 25.71 -20.82 25.60
N ARG A 46 25.02 -21.96 25.64
CA ARG A 46 25.63 -23.28 25.40
C ARG A 46 26.18 -23.39 23.99
N ASP A 47 25.45 -22.96 22.97
CA ASP A 47 25.90 -23.04 21.57
C ASP A 47 27.16 -22.18 21.35
N GLY A 48 27.21 -20.99 21.97
CA GLY A 48 28.40 -20.14 21.95
C GLY A 48 29.59 -20.73 22.73
N TRP A 49 29.35 -21.58 23.73
CA TRP A 49 30.39 -22.22 24.53
C TRP A 49 30.92 -23.51 23.90
N VAL A 50 30.03 -24.37 23.41
CA VAL A 50 30.35 -25.71 22.88
C VAL A 50 31.15 -25.62 21.58
N ASN A 51 30.93 -24.60 20.74
CA ASN A 51 31.70 -24.38 19.52
C ASN A 51 32.53 -23.09 19.55
N ARG A 52 32.98 -22.64 20.73
CA ARG A 52 33.79 -21.41 20.88
C ARG A 52 35.09 -21.42 20.06
N ARG A 53 35.64 -22.61 19.78
CA ARG A 53 36.89 -22.80 19.02
C ARG A 53 36.68 -23.07 17.53
N GLY A 54 35.44 -23.21 17.05
CA GLY A 54 35.15 -23.52 15.65
C GLY A 54 35.55 -24.93 15.19
N ASN A 55 35.94 -25.82 16.09
CA ASN A 55 36.43 -27.17 15.73
C ASN A 55 35.30 -28.17 15.42
N PHE A 56 34.04 -27.79 15.58
CA PHE A 56 32.89 -28.65 15.33
C PHE A 56 31.99 -28.03 14.25
N PRO A 57 32.26 -28.28 12.96
CA PRO A 57 31.51 -27.67 11.86
C PRO A 57 30.00 -27.97 11.88
N GLY A 58 29.58 -29.12 12.44
CA GLY A 58 28.16 -29.45 12.64
C GLY A 58 27.45 -28.72 13.79
N LEU A 59 28.21 -28.03 14.65
CA LEU A 59 27.74 -27.27 15.82
C LEU A 59 27.93 -25.76 15.61
N GLU A 60 28.18 -25.31 14.38
CA GLU A 60 28.20 -23.89 14.06
C GLU A 60 26.82 -23.26 14.26
N LYS A 61 26.84 -22.04 14.79
CA LYS A 61 25.63 -21.27 15.04
C LYS A 61 25.01 -20.93 13.68
N LYS A 62 23.99 -21.68 13.28
CA LYS A 62 23.18 -21.31 12.13
C LYS A 62 22.64 -19.89 12.37
N PRO A 63 22.71 -18.99 11.38
CA PRO A 63 22.10 -17.68 11.52
C PRO A 63 20.63 -17.86 11.92
N PRO A 64 20.10 -17.02 12.83
CA PRO A 64 18.73 -17.15 13.27
C PRO A 64 17.81 -17.03 12.05
N VAL A 65 16.88 -17.98 11.90
CA VAL A 65 15.84 -17.88 10.89
C VAL A 65 14.99 -16.66 11.25
N LEU A 66 15.03 -15.64 10.39
CA LEU A 66 14.25 -14.43 10.57
C LEU A 66 12.76 -14.76 10.44
N ALA A 67 11.91 -14.01 11.14
CA ALA A 67 10.47 -14.12 10.94
C ALA A 67 10.14 -13.82 9.48
N ILE A 68 9.15 -14.51 8.90
CA ILE A 68 8.84 -14.37 7.47
C ILE A 68 8.51 -12.91 7.11
N ALA A 69 7.75 -12.22 7.96
CA ALA A 69 7.37 -10.81 7.79
C ALA A 69 8.47 -9.78 8.12
N ASP A 70 9.69 -10.20 8.47
CA ASP A 70 10.78 -9.28 8.78
C ASP A 70 11.12 -8.42 7.53
N PRO A 71 11.18 -7.08 7.64
CA PRO A 71 11.51 -6.21 6.50
C PRO A 71 12.85 -6.54 5.85
N ALA A 72 13.80 -7.12 6.60
CA ALA A 72 15.06 -7.61 6.02
C ALA A 72 14.83 -8.71 4.97
N ASN A 73 13.68 -9.38 4.95
CA ASN A 73 13.34 -10.38 3.92
C ASN A 73 12.93 -9.77 2.57
N LEU A 74 12.65 -8.47 2.52
CA LEU A 74 12.31 -7.73 1.30
C LEU A 74 13.55 -7.25 0.52
N ASP A 75 14.75 -7.44 1.08
CA ASP A 75 15.99 -7.00 0.44
C ASP A 75 16.14 -7.57 -0.98
N PRO A 76 16.53 -6.75 -1.97
CA PRO A 76 16.61 -7.17 -3.38
C PRO A 76 17.57 -8.34 -3.62
N LYS A 77 18.53 -8.56 -2.71
CA LYS A 77 19.51 -9.65 -2.78
C LYS A 77 18.97 -11.03 -2.37
N LYS A 78 17.77 -11.10 -1.80
CA LYS A 78 17.14 -12.37 -1.38
C LYS A 78 16.37 -13.04 -2.52
N PRO A 79 16.24 -14.38 -2.51
CA PRO A 79 15.48 -15.10 -3.52
C PRO A 79 14.00 -14.70 -3.50
N GLU A 80 13.39 -14.66 -4.68
CA GLU A 80 12.03 -14.14 -4.88
C GLU A 80 10.97 -14.86 -4.05
N MET A 81 11.10 -16.17 -3.83
CA MET A 81 10.15 -16.93 -3.00
C MET A 81 10.06 -16.38 -1.57
N ILE A 82 11.17 -15.88 -1.00
CA ILE A 82 11.22 -15.38 0.37
C ILE A 82 10.58 -13.98 0.41
N LYS A 83 10.81 -13.17 -0.62
CA LYS A 83 10.18 -11.85 -0.76
C LYS A 83 8.66 -11.99 -0.88
N ALA A 84 8.19 -12.83 -1.79
CA ALA A 84 6.77 -13.08 -1.97
C ALA A 84 6.11 -13.61 -0.68
N ALA A 85 6.76 -14.56 0.01
CA ALA A 85 6.26 -15.05 1.29
C ALA A 85 6.26 -13.95 2.37
N ALA A 86 7.27 -13.08 2.41
CA ALA A 86 7.36 -11.96 3.33
C ALA A 86 6.25 -10.94 3.10
N GLU A 87 6.01 -10.55 1.84
CA GLU A 87 4.95 -9.61 1.43
C GLU A 87 3.57 -10.17 1.80
N ILE A 88 3.27 -11.42 1.42
CA ILE A 88 2.00 -12.07 1.77
C ILE A 88 1.82 -12.14 3.29
N LYS A 89 2.88 -12.45 4.03
CA LYS A 89 2.80 -12.52 5.49
C LYS A 89 2.59 -11.15 6.12
N GLN A 90 3.25 -10.11 5.62
CA GLN A 90 3.04 -8.73 6.06
C GLN A 90 1.59 -8.31 5.82
N ASP A 91 1.02 -8.61 4.65
CA ASP A 91 -0.38 -8.32 4.35
C ASP A 91 -1.35 -9.08 5.27
N GLN A 92 -1.07 -10.35 5.54
CA GLN A 92 -1.85 -11.15 6.50
C GLN A 92 -1.76 -10.60 7.93
N ASP A 93 -0.58 -10.12 8.34
CA ASP A 93 -0.38 -9.56 9.68
C ASP A 93 -1.09 -8.18 9.79
N LEU A 94 -1.20 -7.44 8.69
CA LEU A 94 -1.97 -6.19 8.59
C LEU A 94 -3.49 -6.39 8.58
N LYS A 95 -4.00 -7.63 8.41
CA LYS A 95 -5.44 -7.95 8.37
C LYS A 95 -6.25 -7.28 9.47
N LYS A 96 -5.79 -7.37 10.73
CA LYS A 96 -6.50 -6.75 11.87
C LYS A 96 -6.56 -5.23 11.77
N GLN A 97 -5.50 -4.61 11.24
CA GLN A 97 -5.43 -3.17 11.03
C GLN A 97 -6.34 -2.74 9.88
N LYS A 98 -6.33 -3.47 8.75
CA LYS A 98 -7.24 -3.26 7.62
C LYS A 98 -8.71 -3.31 8.06
N ILE A 99 -9.10 -4.35 8.82
CA ILE A 99 -10.48 -4.46 9.37
C ILE A 99 -10.81 -3.29 10.31
N LYS A 100 -9.87 -2.86 11.16
CA LYS A 100 -10.08 -1.71 12.05
C LYS A 100 -10.24 -0.41 11.26
N ALA A 101 -9.44 -0.20 10.23
CA ALA A 101 -9.53 0.96 9.34
C ALA A 101 -10.87 1.00 8.61
N ILE A 102 -11.33 -0.13 8.04
CA ILE A 102 -12.64 -0.22 7.38
C ILE A 102 -13.79 0.10 8.35
N LYS A 103 -13.72 -0.39 9.60
CA LYS A 103 -14.73 -0.06 10.61
C LYS A 103 -14.76 1.43 10.93
N PHE A 104 -13.59 2.07 11.03
CA PHE A 104 -13.49 3.51 11.24
C PHE A 104 -14.01 4.30 10.02
N LEU A 105 -13.67 3.89 8.80
CA LEU A 105 -14.21 4.52 7.58
C LEU A 105 -15.74 4.40 7.51
N ALA A 106 -16.31 3.29 7.99
CA ALA A 106 -17.76 3.13 8.09
C ALA A 106 -18.41 4.04 9.15
N GLU A 107 -17.69 4.40 10.22
CA GLU A 107 -18.16 5.39 11.21
C GLU A 107 -18.11 6.82 10.66
N VAL A 108 -17.08 7.14 9.86
CA VAL A 108 -16.92 8.44 9.21
C VAL A 108 -17.92 8.63 8.06
N ASN A 109 -18.26 7.53 7.35
CA ASN A 109 -19.16 7.48 6.19
C ASN A 109 -18.60 8.26 4.96
N CYS A 110 -19.20 8.09 3.77
CA CYS A 110 -18.83 8.80 2.53
C CYS A 110 -19.41 10.23 2.46
N GLY A 111 -19.73 10.83 3.61
CA GLY A 111 -20.25 12.20 3.70
C GLY A 111 -19.14 13.24 3.53
N CYS A 112 -19.05 14.19 4.47
CA CYS A 112 -18.18 15.38 4.35
C CYS A 112 -16.67 15.10 4.18
N TYR A 113 -16.21 13.88 4.47
CA TYR A 113 -14.80 13.49 4.40
C TYR A 113 -14.43 12.76 3.12
N ASN A 114 -15.38 12.49 2.21
CA ASN A 114 -15.09 11.90 0.90
C ASN A 114 -14.62 12.97 -0.10
N LYS A 115 -13.65 13.81 0.31
CA LYS A 115 -12.94 14.67 -0.63
C LYS A 115 -12.05 13.79 -1.49
N ASP A 116 -12.12 13.97 -2.80
CA ASP A 116 -11.33 13.22 -3.79
C ASP A 116 -11.63 11.70 -3.84
N ASP A 117 -12.85 11.27 -3.51
CA ASP A 117 -13.28 9.87 -3.54
C ASP A 117 -12.40 8.90 -2.72
N LYS A 118 -11.65 9.41 -1.72
CA LYS A 118 -10.71 8.61 -0.92
C LYS A 118 -11.40 7.52 -0.10
N VAL A 119 -12.58 7.81 0.44
CA VAL A 119 -13.35 6.85 1.24
C VAL A 119 -13.93 5.78 0.32
N GLU A 120 -14.46 6.19 -0.84
CA GLU A 120 -14.94 5.27 -1.87
C GLU A 120 -13.82 4.33 -2.35
N ALA A 121 -12.66 4.87 -2.72
CA ALA A 121 -11.52 4.09 -3.18
C ALA A 121 -11.05 3.09 -2.12
N ALA A 122 -11.08 3.47 -0.83
CA ALA A 122 -10.75 2.57 0.26
C ALA A 122 -11.77 1.43 0.42
N PHE A 123 -13.07 1.69 0.25
CA PHE A 123 -14.10 0.65 0.25
C PHE A 123 -13.99 -0.27 -0.97
N LEU A 124 -13.73 0.27 -2.17
CA LEU A 124 -13.48 -0.53 -3.37
C LEU A 124 -12.27 -1.45 -3.18
N ALA A 125 -11.16 -0.94 -2.66
CA ALA A 125 -9.99 -1.74 -2.33
C ALA A 125 -10.31 -2.83 -1.28
N ALA A 126 -11.13 -2.53 -0.28
CA ALA A 126 -11.57 -3.52 0.70
C ALA A 126 -12.45 -4.63 0.10
N LEU A 127 -13.30 -4.30 -0.89
CA LEU A 127 -14.13 -5.24 -1.62
C LEU A 127 -13.32 -6.13 -2.59
N GLU A 128 -12.11 -5.72 -2.96
CA GLU A 128 -11.19 -6.43 -3.85
C GLU A 128 -10.04 -7.14 -3.12
N ASP A 129 -9.93 -7.01 -1.79
CA ASP A 129 -8.85 -7.61 -1.01
C ASP A 129 -8.91 -9.14 -1.09
N CYS A 130 -7.75 -9.80 -1.14
CA CYS A 130 -7.63 -11.25 -1.22
C CYS A 130 -8.24 -11.96 0.01
N ASP A 131 -8.27 -11.32 1.19
CA ASP A 131 -8.78 -11.91 2.43
C ASP A 131 -10.31 -11.76 2.55
N PRO A 132 -11.07 -12.86 2.69
CA PRO A 132 -12.53 -12.81 2.76
C PRO A 132 -13.06 -12.06 3.99
N ASP A 133 -12.33 -12.02 5.11
CA ASP A 133 -12.78 -11.27 6.29
C ASP A 133 -12.70 -9.75 6.06
N ILE A 134 -11.75 -9.31 5.22
CA ILE A 134 -11.61 -7.90 4.83
C ILE A 134 -12.73 -7.51 3.87
N ARG A 135 -13.00 -8.34 2.85
CA ARG A 135 -14.15 -8.14 1.95
C ARG A 135 -15.47 -8.11 2.71
N LYS A 136 -15.68 -9.07 3.63
CA LYS A 136 -16.85 -9.12 4.51
C LYS A 136 -16.95 -7.88 5.42
N ALA A 137 -15.83 -7.37 5.93
CA ALA A 137 -15.81 -6.13 6.69
C ALA A 137 -16.17 -4.92 5.81
N GLY A 138 -15.71 -4.89 4.55
CA GLY A 138 -16.07 -3.88 3.56
C GLY A 138 -17.58 -3.83 3.31
N VAL A 139 -18.19 -4.97 2.97
CA VAL A 139 -19.64 -5.08 2.75
C VAL A 139 -20.43 -4.67 4.00
N LYS A 140 -20.04 -5.13 5.19
CA LYS A 140 -20.70 -4.75 6.45
C LYS A 140 -20.52 -3.28 6.80
N GLY A 141 -19.38 -2.68 6.45
CA GLY A 141 -19.13 -1.26 6.63
C GLY A 141 -20.07 -0.44 5.77
N LEU A 142 -20.15 -0.77 4.47
CA LEU A 142 -21.07 -0.13 3.54
C LEU A 142 -22.55 -0.32 3.93
N ASP A 143 -22.93 -1.51 4.41
CA ASP A 143 -24.31 -1.79 4.84
C ASP A 143 -24.78 -0.88 5.98
N LYS A 144 -23.88 -0.51 6.90
CA LYS A 144 -24.17 0.45 7.96
C LYS A 144 -24.37 1.87 7.40
N THR A 145 -23.66 2.21 6.33
CA THR A 145 -23.71 3.55 5.72
C THR A 145 -24.89 3.74 4.76
N ALA A 146 -25.38 2.66 4.15
CA ALA A 146 -26.33 2.70 3.04
C ALA A 146 -27.77 3.15 3.40
N GLY A 147 -28.09 3.41 4.66
CA GLY A 147 -29.43 3.84 5.10
C GLY A 147 -29.46 5.03 6.07
N ASP A 148 -28.31 5.55 6.49
CA ASP A 148 -28.17 6.50 7.59
C ASP A 148 -27.72 7.88 7.08
N CYS A 149 -28.52 8.53 6.24
CA CYS A 149 -28.21 9.89 5.79
C CYS A 149 -28.58 10.91 6.89
N LYS A 150 -27.69 11.08 7.88
CA LYS A 150 -27.91 11.93 9.08
C LYS A 150 -27.36 13.36 8.98
N CYS A 151 -26.94 13.81 7.80
CA CYS A 151 -26.39 15.17 7.68
C CYS A 151 -27.49 16.24 7.68
N ARG A 152 -27.43 17.17 8.63
CA ARG A 152 -28.39 18.28 8.79
C ARG A 152 -28.46 19.27 7.61
N ASN A 153 -27.45 19.32 6.75
CA ASN A 153 -27.29 20.39 5.74
C ASN A 153 -27.14 19.87 4.29
N GLY A 154 -27.71 18.71 3.95
CA GLY A 154 -27.74 18.21 2.56
C GLY A 154 -26.61 17.24 2.21
N CYS A 155 -26.66 16.03 2.76
CA CYS A 155 -25.87 14.91 2.21
C CYS A 155 -26.71 14.19 1.15
N GLU A 156 -26.53 14.53 -0.11
CA GLU A 156 -26.94 13.66 -1.22
C GLU A 156 -25.98 12.47 -1.38
N VAL A 157 -24.81 12.50 -0.73
CA VAL A 157 -23.73 11.55 -0.98
C VAL A 157 -23.83 10.36 -0.03
N THR A 158 -24.69 9.41 -0.36
CA THR A 158 -24.58 8.04 0.18
C THR A 158 -23.31 7.38 -0.35
N CYS A 159 -22.74 6.39 0.35
CA CYS A 159 -21.65 5.56 -0.20
C CYS A 159 -22.07 4.69 -1.41
N CYS A 160 -23.31 4.80 -1.88
CA CYS A 160 -23.84 3.99 -2.98
C CYS A 160 -23.54 4.62 -4.35
N THR A 161 -22.26 4.89 -4.62
CA THR A 161 -21.82 5.36 -5.94
C THR A 161 -22.00 4.28 -7.00
N LYS A 162 -22.01 4.69 -8.28
CA LYS A 162 -22.13 3.74 -9.41
C LYS A 162 -21.05 2.65 -9.36
N LYS A 163 -19.79 3.03 -9.08
CA LYS A 163 -18.65 2.09 -8.98
C LYS A 163 -18.88 1.06 -7.87
N ILE A 164 -19.34 1.49 -6.69
CA ILE A 164 -19.64 0.57 -5.59
C ILE A 164 -20.80 -0.36 -5.94
N LYS A 165 -21.87 0.15 -6.56
CA LYS A 165 -23.01 -0.69 -6.98
C LYS A 165 -22.61 -1.73 -8.03
N ASP A 166 -21.85 -1.33 -9.04
CA ASP A 166 -21.34 -2.24 -10.08
C ASP A 166 -20.44 -3.31 -9.44
N LYS A 167 -19.58 -2.93 -8.50
CA LYS A 167 -18.74 -3.88 -7.78
C LYS A 167 -19.53 -4.84 -6.88
N LEU A 168 -20.56 -4.36 -6.19
CA LEU A 168 -21.44 -5.20 -5.39
C LEU A 168 -22.23 -6.19 -6.25
N LEU A 169 -22.67 -5.77 -7.44
CA LEU A 169 -23.34 -6.65 -8.40
C LEU A 169 -22.39 -7.73 -8.94
N ASP A 170 -21.14 -7.35 -9.27
CA ASP A 170 -20.10 -8.29 -9.69
C ASP A 170 -19.72 -9.27 -8.57
N LEU A 171 -19.64 -8.83 -7.32
CA LEU A 171 -19.42 -9.72 -6.17
C LEU A 171 -20.59 -10.67 -5.95
N ALA A 172 -21.83 -10.20 -6.08
CA ALA A 172 -23.03 -10.99 -5.84
C ALA A 172 -23.28 -12.04 -6.92
N THR A 173 -23.11 -11.66 -8.19
CA THR A 173 -23.57 -12.44 -9.35
C THR A 173 -22.49 -12.73 -10.39
N GLY A 174 -21.34 -12.06 -10.29
CA GLY A 174 -20.25 -12.18 -11.24
C GLY A 174 -19.70 -13.61 -11.28
N LYS A 175 -19.53 -14.09 -12.50
CA LYS A 175 -18.93 -15.39 -12.81
C LYS A 175 -17.68 -15.21 -13.65
N ASP A 176 -16.74 -16.13 -13.49
CA ASP A 176 -15.58 -16.24 -14.36
C ASP A 176 -15.92 -16.92 -15.69
N LYS A 177 -14.92 -17.07 -16.57
CA LYS A 177 -15.10 -17.74 -17.87
C LYS A 177 -15.45 -19.22 -17.74
N ALA A 178 -15.17 -19.84 -16.59
CA ALA A 178 -15.50 -21.23 -16.29
C ALA A 178 -16.93 -21.39 -15.72
N GLY A 179 -17.63 -20.28 -15.46
CA GLY A 179 -18.97 -20.28 -14.87
C GLY A 179 -18.98 -20.39 -13.34
N CYS A 180 -17.81 -20.37 -12.69
CA CYS A 180 -17.67 -20.31 -11.24
C CYS A 180 -17.90 -18.87 -10.74
N PHE A 181 -18.42 -18.72 -9.53
CA PHE A 181 -18.60 -17.40 -8.93
C PHE A 181 -17.23 -16.75 -8.65
N LYS A 182 -17.10 -15.46 -8.98
CA LYS A 182 -15.88 -14.68 -8.68
C LYS A 182 -15.62 -14.57 -7.19
N GLU A 183 -16.66 -14.36 -6.39
CA GLU A 183 -16.58 -14.44 -4.94
C GLU A 183 -16.85 -15.88 -4.48
N PRO A 184 -15.86 -16.59 -3.89
CA PRO A 184 -16.05 -17.97 -3.45
C PRO A 184 -17.02 -18.09 -2.26
N GLU A 185 -17.02 -17.13 -1.33
CA GLU A 185 -17.79 -17.20 -0.09
C GLU A 185 -19.26 -16.80 -0.28
N GLU A 186 -20.18 -17.76 -0.09
CA GLU A 186 -21.61 -17.54 -0.30
C GLU A 186 -22.20 -16.46 0.63
N GLU A 187 -21.71 -16.37 1.87
CA GLU A 187 -22.16 -15.35 2.82
C GLU A 187 -21.87 -13.93 2.31
N ILE A 188 -20.71 -13.72 1.67
CA ILE A 188 -20.31 -12.43 1.13
C ILE A 188 -21.18 -12.09 -0.09
N ARG A 189 -21.45 -13.07 -0.97
CA ARG A 189 -22.33 -12.88 -2.14
C ARG A 189 -23.73 -12.44 -1.72
N LYS A 190 -24.34 -13.13 -0.75
CA LYS A 190 -25.68 -12.79 -0.22
C LYS A 190 -25.71 -11.42 0.44
N ALA A 191 -24.67 -11.09 1.22
CA ALA A 191 -24.56 -9.78 1.86
C ALA A 191 -24.40 -8.65 0.83
N ALA A 192 -23.57 -8.86 -0.20
CA ALA A 192 -23.39 -7.91 -1.29
C ALA A 192 -24.68 -7.68 -2.08
N GLN A 193 -25.44 -8.75 -2.38
CA GLN A 193 -26.74 -8.65 -3.03
C GLN A 193 -27.75 -7.87 -2.20
N ALA A 194 -27.83 -8.17 -0.89
CA ALA A 194 -28.72 -7.47 0.02
C ALA A 194 -28.39 -5.97 0.11
N LEU A 195 -27.09 -5.64 0.16
CA LEU A 195 -26.62 -4.26 0.15
C LEU A 195 -26.93 -3.54 -1.16
N PHE A 196 -26.71 -4.20 -2.30
CA PHE A 196 -27.05 -3.65 -3.61
C PHE A 196 -28.54 -3.25 -3.69
N CYS A 197 -29.44 -4.08 -3.16
CA CYS A 197 -30.88 -3.79 -3.10
C CYS A 197 -31.24 -2.64 -2.14
N LYS A 198 -30.40 -2.34 -1.14
CA LYS A 198 -30.61 -1.21 -0.21
C LYS A 198 -30.17 0.12 -0.82
N CYS A 199 -29.19 0.11 -1.73
CA CYS A 199 -28.71 1.32 -2.37
C CYS A 199 -29.79 1.95 -3.28
N PRO A 200 -29.98 3.27 -3.23
CA PRO A 200 -30.97 3.95 -4.07
C PRO A 200 -30.66 3.76 -5.56
N ALA A 201 -31.70 3.80 -6.39
CA ALA A 201 -31.52 3.82 -7.84
C ALA A 201 -30.76 5.09 -8.23
N ILE A 202 -29.70 4.92 -9.03
CA ILE A 202 -28.99 6.06 -9.59
C ILE A 202 -29.81 6.47 -10.81
N ILE A 203 -30.43 7.64 -10.76
CA ILE A 203 -31.06 8.24 -11.93
C ILE A 203 -29.90 8.80 -12.74
N GLU A 204 -29.48 8.08 -13.78
CA GLU A 204 -28.59 8.68 -14.77
C GLU A 204 -29.42 9.76 -15.46
N GLU A 205 -29.05 11.02 -15.23
CA GLU A 205 -29.62 12.11 -16.01
C GLU A 205 -29.42 11.75 -17.48
N PRO A 206 -30.46 11.90 -18.32
CA PRO A 206 -30.33 11.64 -19.74
C PRO A 206 -29.13 12.42 -20.22
N ILE A 207 -28.13 11.71 -20.75
CA ILE A 207 -27.03 12.34 -21.46
C ILE A 207 -27.72 13.14 -22.55
N GLU A 208 -27.82 14.47 -22.38
CA GLU A 208 -28.28 15.33 -23.46
C GLU A 208 -27.38 14.96 -24.63
N PRO A 209 -27.95 14.47 -25.74
CA PRO A 209 -27.15 13.99 -26.85
C PRO A 209 -26.30 15.16 -27.28
N GLU A 210 -25.03 15.11 -26.87
CA GLU A 210 -24.00 16.08 -27.22
C GLU A 210 -24.15 16.27 -28.71
N GLU A 211 -24.59 17.49 -29.09
CA GLU A 211 -25.05 17.82 -30.43
C GLU A 211 -24.12 17.15 -31.41
N LEU A 212 -24.70 16.31 -32.28
CA LEU A 212 -24.03 15.67 -33.41
C LEU A 212 -23.13 16.70 -34.09
N ILE A 213 -21.86 16.79 -33.66
CA ILE A 213 -20.85 17.56 -34.35
C ILE A 213 -20.73 16.82 -35.67
N ALA A 214 -21.37 17.39 -36.69
CA ALA A 214 -21.31 16.88 -38.04
C ALA A 214 -19.85 16.51 -38.33
N PRO A 215 -19.57 15.29 -38.81
CA PRO A 215 -18.20 14.90 -39.11
C PRO A 215 -17.62 16.00 -39.98
N LYS A 216 -16.53 16.63 -39.52
CA LYS A 216 -15.77 17.58 -40.32
C LYS A 216 -15.58 16.93 -41.70
N PRO A 217 -15.87 17.63 -42.80
CA PRO A 217 -15.69 17.07 -44.13
C PRO A 217 -14.28 16.52 -44.22
N VAL A 218 -14.19 15.21 -44.50
CA VAL A 218 -12.95 14.51 -44.79
C VAL A 218 -12.37 15.21 -46.02
N THR A 219 -11.36 16.04 -45.82
CA THR A 219 -10.51 16.49 -46.92
C THR A 219 -9.85 15.26 -47.52
N GLU A 220 -10.30 14.92 -48.72
CA GLU A 220 -9.80 13.83 -49.53
C GLU A 220 -8.30 13.97 -49.79
N ALA A 221 -7.69 12.80 -49.88
CA ALA A 221 -6.28 12.54 -50.04
C ALA A 221 -5.71 13.00 -51.39
N GLU A 222 -4.47 13.51 -51.35
CA GLU A 222 -3.44 13.13 -52.32
C GLU A 222 -2.60 12.05 -51.58
N GLY A 223 -2.53 10.79 -52.00
CA GLY A 223 -2.10 10.35 -53.32
C GLY A 223 -0.66 9.86 -53.19
N GLY A 224 -0.47 8.59 -52.80
CA GLY A 224 0.86 8.02 -52.54
C GLY A 224 0.87 6.49 -52.53
N PHE A 225 0.38 5.91 -53.63
CA PHE A 225 0.50 4.48 -53.93
C PHE A 225 1.96 4.10 -54.17
N ARG A 226 2.48 3.16 -53.38
CA ARG A 226 3.70 2.40 -53.70
C ARG A 226 3.42 0.92 -53.47
N GLU A 227 3.15 0.23 -54.57
CA GLU A 227 3.40 -1.20 -54.74
C GLU A 227 4.89 -1.50 -54.51
N GLY A 228 5.16 -2.61 -53.84
CA GLY A 228 6.51 -3.10 -53.58
C GLY A 228 6.50 -4.43 -52.87
N ASP A 229 6.17 -5.47 -53.64
CA ASP A 229 6.78 -6.81 -53.66
C ASP A 229 7.04 -7.55 -52.33
N ASP A 230 6.24 -8.59 -52.11
CA ASP A 230 6.61 -9.77 -51.32
C ASP A 230 7.88 -10.44 -51.88
N PRO A 231 8.70 -11.09 -51.02
CA PRO A 231 8.72 -12.55 -51.17
C PRO A 231 8.81 -13.34 -49.85
N ALA A 232 8.06 -14.45 -49.87
CA ALA A 232 8.44 -15.79 -49.45
C ALA A 232 8.93 -16.06 -48.01
N ALA A 233 8.01 -16.65 -47.23
CA ALA A 233 8.16 -17.90 -46.48
C ALA A 233 9.55 -18.29 -45.92
N SER A 234 9.63 -18.29 -44.58
CA SER A 234 10.36 -19.33 -43.84
C SER A 234 9.70 -19.57 -42.49
N ASN A 235 9.21 -20.79 -42.29
CA ASN A 235 8.75 -21.30 -41.01
C ASN A 235 9.95 -21.43 -40.07
N ASP A 236 9.95 -20.70 -38.96
CA ASP A 236 10.79 -21.03 -37.82
C ASP A 236 10.00 -20.91 -36.51
N SER A 237 10.10 -21.99 -35.74
CA SER A 237 9.51 -22.24 -34.44
C SER A 237 9.90 -21.16 -33.42
N ILE A 238 8.95 -20.30 -33.07
CA ILE A 238 9.07 -19.34 -31.96
C ILE A 238 8.59 -20.01 -30.68
N SER A 239 9.54 -20.37 -29.82
CA SER A 239 9.31 -20.63 -28.41
C SER A 239 8.80 -19.35 -27.74
N PHE A 240 7.54 -19.38 -27.28
CA PHE A 240 6.89 -18.31 -26.55
C PHE A 240 7.54 -18.13 -25.17
N ARG A 241 8.55 -17.25 -25.09
CA ARG A 241 9.06 -16.69 -23.84
C ARG A 241 8.12 -15.57 -23.42
N MET A 242 7.34 -15.85 -22.40
CA MET A 242 6.46 -14.91 -21.73
C MET A 242 7.31 -14.09 -20.74
N THR A 243 7.68 -12.88 -21.11
CA THR A 243 8.24 -11.88 -20.19
C THR A 243 7.34 -10.65 -20.16
N ASP A 244 7.18 -10.16 -18.94
CA ASP A 244 6.74 -8.82 -18.55
C ASP A 244 5.24 -8.55 -18.55
N PHE A 245 4.60 -9.05 -17.49
CA PHE A 245 3.35 -8.52 -16.97
C PHE A 245 3.70 -7.49 -15.88
N ASP A 246 3.59 -6.20 -16.23
CA ASP A 246 3.73 -5.07 -15.31
C ASP A 246 2.63 -5.12 -14.25
N GLN A 247 2.99 -5.58 -13.05
CA GLN A 247 2.16 -5.45 -11.86
C GLN A 247 2.59 -4.19 -11.11
N GLN A 248 1.83 -3.11 -11.30
CA GLN A 248 1.98 -1.87 -10.55
C GLN A 248 1.72 -2.14 -9.07
N ASN A 249 2.80 -2.10 -8.28
CA ASN A 249 2.83 -2.32 -6.85
C ASN A 249 2.54 -0.99 -6.13
N SER A 250 1.35 -0.88 -5.52
CA SER A 250 0.96 0.22 -4.64
C SER A 250 1.47 -0.04 -3.21
N ASN A 251 2.68 0.41 -2.90
CA ASN A 251 3.23 0.38 -1.54
C ASN A 251 3.11 1.74 -0.86
N THR A 252 2.01 1.95 -0.10
CA THR A 252 1.90 2.99 0.92
C THR A 252 2.46 2.45 2.24
N ASN A 253 3.67 2.87 2.62
CA ASN A 253 4.19 2.66 3.97
C ASN A 253 3.81 3.84 4.87
N ILE A 254 2.90 3.56 5.79
CA ILE A 254 2.56 4.37 6.95
C ILE A 254 3.47 3.91 8.10
N PHE A 255 4.22 4.81 8.76
CA PHE A 255 4.35 4.87 10.22
C PHE A 255 5.30 5.98 10.69
N GLY A 256 4.83 6.75 11.68
CA GLY A 256 5.52 6.79 12.98
C GLY A 256 6.57 7.87 13.19
N ILE A 257 6.10 9.03 13.66
CA ILE A 257 6.87 10.04 14.37
C ILE A 257 7.57 9.43 15.60
N SER A 258 8.88 9.65 15.76
CA SER A 258 9.52 9.76 17.08
C SER A 258 10.79 10.63 17.00
N HIS A 259 11.00 11.40 18.06
CA HIS A 259 11.85 12.57 18.17
C HIS A 259 13.36 12.32 18.22
N SER A 260 14.09 13.26 17.63
CA SER A 260 15.28 13.98 18.14
C SER A 260 16.41 13.17 18.80
N SER A 261 17.54 13.06 18.08
CA SER A 261 18.86 13.26 18.69
C SER A 261 19.92 13.67 17.65
N ARG A 262 20.65 14.74 17.99
CA ARG A 262 21.80 15.31 17.28
C ARG A 262 22.90 14.28 17.01
N ARG A 263 23.48 14.31 15.80
CA ARG A 263 24.94 14.20 15.63
C ARG A 263 25.40 14.80 14.31
N THR A 264 26.46 15.60 14.45
CA THR A 264 27.26 16.25 13.42
C THR A 264 28.28 15.29 12.82
N SER A 265 28.43 15.24 11.50
CA SER A 265 29.71 15.01 10.81
C SER A 265 29.62 15.34 9.32
N ASN A 266 30.75 15.82 8.81
CA ASN A 266 31.05 16.43 7.50
C ASN A 266 30.82 15.55 6.26
N PRO A 267 30.87 16.15 5.05
CA PRO A 267 30.41 15.54 3.80
C PRO A 267 31.56 14.88 3.02
N ASP A 268 31.31 13.67 2.52
CA ASP A 268 32.09 13.09 1.42
C ASP A 268 31.21 12.97 0.17
N SER A 269 31.79 13.41 -0.94
CA SER A 269 31.20 13.56 -2.25
C SER A 269 30.72 12.22 -2.82
N SER A 270 29.41 12.06 -2.90
CA SER A 270 28.78 11.22 -3.91
C SER A 270 27.71 12.07 -4.58
N THR A 271 27.80 12.25 -5.89
CA THR A 271 26.75 12.84 -6.72
C THR A 271 25.57 11.89 -6.74
N SER A 272 24.79 11.90 -5.66
CA SER A 272 23.44 11.38 -5.62
C SER A 272 22.56 12.35 -6.42
N ASN A 273 21.73 11.80 -7.32
CA ASN A 273 20.70 12.58 -7.98
C ASN A 273 19.63 12.91 -6.93
N SER A 274 19.83 13.97 -6.15
CA SER A 274 18.83 14.48 -5.23
C SER A 274 17.70 15.11 -6.04
N GLY A 275 16.61 14.36 -6.20
CA GLY A 275 15.35 14.89 -6.70
C GLY A 275 14.44 15.19 -5.52
N ILE A 276 13.69 16.29 -5.58
CA ILE A 276 12.52 16.50 -4.72
C ILE A 276 11.43 15.62 -5.32
N THR A 277 11.19 14.43 -4.76
CA THR A 277 10.29 13.42 -5.36
C THR A 277 8.92 13.37 -4.71
N ASN A 278 8.70 14.06 -3.59
CA ASN A 278 7.46 14.00 -2.82
C ASN A 278 7.10 15.40 -2.28
N PRO A 279 5.81 15.82 -2.29
CA PRO A 279 5.35 17.06 -1.66
C PRO A 279 5.72 17.20 -0.17
N GLU A 280 5.93 16.10 0.54
CA GLU A 280 6.35 16.11 1.95
C GLU A 280 7.85 16.42 2.14
N GLN A 281 8.67 16.28 1.09
CA GLN A 281 10.08 16.65 1.13
C GLN A 281 10.23 18.15 0.93
N LEU A 282 10.04 18.89 2.02
CA LEU A 282 10.31 20.32 2.07
C LEU A 282 11.82 20.60 2.08
N VAL A 283 12.35 21.15 0.99
CA VAL A 283 13.74 21.61 0.91
C VAL A 283 13.85 23.03 1.43
N SER A 284 14.67 23.23 2.45
CA SER A 284 14.99 24.56 2.96
C SER A 284 15.92 25.30 1.99
N THR A 285 15.54 26.51 1.63
CA THR A 285 16.24 27.37 0.65
C THR A 285 16.18 28.83 1.10
N LYS A 286 16.95 29.71 0.47
CA LYS A 286 16.93 31.15 0.76
C LYS A 286 16.19 31.92 -0.32
N ALA A 287 15.31 32.83 0.09
CA ALA A 287 14.76 33.84 -0.80
C ALA A 287 15.86 34.84 -1.18
N VAL A 288 16.10 35.02 -2.47
CA VAL A 288 17.09 35.99 -3.00
C VAL A 288 16.41 37.33 -3.23
N GLU A 289 15.25 37.30 -3.87
CA GLU A 289 14.47 38.48 -4.22
C GLU A 289 12.99 38.13 -4.21
N TYR A 290 12.16 39.02 -3.69
CA TYR A 290 10.71 38.87 -3.73
C TYR A 290 10.05 40.13 -4.28
N ARG A 291 9.33 39.99 -5.39
CA ARG A 291 8.61 41.07 -6.05
C ARG A 291 7.12 40.84 -5.90
N ALA A 292 6.58 41.21 -4.74
CA ALA A 292 5.17 41.01 -4.39
C ALA A 292 4.19 41.56 -5.46
N ALA A 293 4.51 42.69 -6.09
CA ALA A 293 3.68 43.30 -7.14
C ALA A 293 3.54 42.44 -8.41
N LEU A 294 4.53 41.59 -8.70
CA LEU A 294 4.53 40.68 -9.85
C LEU A 294 4.20 39.24 -9.44
N GLY A 295 4.12 38.97 -8.14
CA GLY A 295 4.06 37.62 -7.60
C GLY A 295 5.28 36.77 -7.93
N GLU A 296 6.45 37.40 -8.17
CA GLU A 296 7.68 36.68 -8.50
C GLU A 296 8.54 36.47 -7.26
N LEU A 297 9.01 35.24 -7.06
CA LEU A 297 9.93 34.86 -5.99
C LEU A 297 11.15 34.17 -6.60
N LEU A 298 12.32 34.78 -6.41
CA LEU A 298 13.61 34.20 -6.77
C LEU A 298 14.21 33.51 -5.54
N VAL A 299 14.50 32.22 -5.65
CA VAL A 299 15.06 31.40 -4.56
C VAL A 299 16.40 30.78 -4.98
N GLN A 300 17.29 30.53 -4.01
CA GLN A 300 18.57 29.88 -4.22
C GLN A 300 18.68 28.57 -3.43
N LEU A 301 18.53 27.46 -4.14
CA LEU A 301 18.62 26.10 -3.63
C LEU A 301 20.02 25.78 -3.08
N PRO A 302 20.13 24.90 -2.07
CA PRO A 302 21.43 24.49 -1.52
C PRO A 302 22.29 23.77 -2.57
N GLU A 303 21.67 23.00 -3.46
CA GLU A 303 22.29 22.23 -4.54
C GLU A 303 21.45 22.33 -5.83
N ALA A 304 21.98 21.81 -6.94
CA ALA A 304 21.27 21.85 -8.22
C ALA A 304 20.33 20.66 -8.33
N TYR A 305 19.02 20.93 -8.47
CA TYR A 305 17.99 19.92 -8.63
C TYR A 305 17.54 19.83 -10.10
N ARG A 306 17.15 18.63 -10.55
CA ARG A 306 16.55 18.44 -11.88
C ARG A 306 15.08 18.86 -11.86
N LEU A 307 14.85 20.16 -11.99
CA LEU A 307 13.52 20.78 -12.06
C LEU A 307 13.29 21.34 -13.47
N GLY A 308 12.03 21.38 -13.90
CA GLY A 308 11.62 21.93 -15.20
C GLY A 308 10.67 23.13 -15.06
N PRO A 309 10.61 24.03 -16.05
CA PRO A 309 9.59 25.07 -16.11
C PRO A 309 8.19 24.44 -16.18
N GLY A 310 7.19 25.13 -15.62
CA GLY A 310 5.80 24.68 -15.55
C GLY A 310 5.46 23.82 -14.33
N TRP A 311 6.45 23.25 -13.64
CA TRP A 311 6.19 22.41 -12.46
C TRP A 311 5.60 23.24 -11.32
N VAL A 312 4.70 22.62 -10.55
CA VAL A 312 4.00 23.27 -9.44
C VAL A 312 4.66 22.88 -8.12
N MET A 313 4.99 23.89 -7.33
CA MET A 313 5.60 23.76 -6.02
C MET A 313 4.72 24.41 -4.96
N VAL A 314 4.81 23.90 -3.74
CA VAL A 314 4.32 24.59 -2.54
C VAL A 314 5.49 25.34 -1.92
N VAL A 315 5.30 26.63 -1.66
CA VAL A 315 6.26 27.49 -0.95
C VAL A 315 5.72 27.72 0.44
N VAL A 316 6.54 27.47 1.46
CA VAL A 316 6.17 27.68 2.88
C VAL A 316 7.16 28.64 3.52
N ASP A 317 6.68 29.75 4.09
CA ASP A 317 7.52 30.72 4.79
C ASP A 317 7.88 30.28 6.23
N GLU A 318 8.61 31.14 6.95
CA GLU A 318 9.01 30.90 8.35
C GLU A 318 7.81 30.97 9.33
N SER A 319 6.72 31.64 8.94
CA SER A 319 5.48 31.75 9.72
C SER A 319 4.49 30.61 9.43
N ASN A 320 4.88 29.60 8.64
CA ASN A 320 4.05 28.51 8.14
C ASN A 320 2.88 28.95 7.23
N ASN A 321 2.94 30.14 6.65
CA ASN A 321 2.05 30.46 5.54
C ASN A 321 2.52 29.71 4.29
N HIS A 322 1.59 29.34 3.43
CA HIS A 322 1.89 28.59 2.21
C HIS A 322 1.19 29.18 1.00
N SER A 323 1.83 29.07 -0.16
CA SER A 323 1.29 29.48 -1.45
C SER A 323 1.75 28.49 -2.53
N LEU A 324 0.94 28.29 -3.55
CA LEU A 324 1.33 27.53 -4.74
C LEU A 324 2.13 28.42 -5.68
N ALA A 325 3.14 27.82 -6.30
CA ALA A 325 4.03 28.51 -7.22
C ALA A 325 4.34 27.66 -8.44
N LYS A 326 4.43 28.29 -9.61
CA LYS A 326 4.90 27.65 -10.84
C LYS A 326 6.34 28.03 -11.13
N ILE A 327 7.16 27.07 -11.53
CA ILE A 327 8.53 27.34 -11.96
C ILE A 327 8.50 28.03 -13.32
N VAL A 328 9.06 29.23 -13.42
CA VAL A 328 9.20 29.98 -14.67
C VAL A 328 10.55 29.68 -15.32
N GLU A 329 11.62 29.77 -14.54
CA GLU A 329 12.99 29.64 -15.04
C GLU A 329 13.88 28.88 -14.04
N VAL A 330 14.78 28.06 -14.56
CA VAL A 330 15.75 27.26 -13.79
C VAL A 330 17.17 27.67 -14.18
N GLY A 331 17.82 28.45 -13.31
CA GLY A 331 19.19 28.95 -13.47
C GLY A 331 20.17 28.24 -12.54
N GLY A 332 20.46 26.96 -12.80
CA GLY A 332 21.37 26.15 -11.98
C GLY A 332 20.82 25.90 -10.57
N ARG A 333 21.26 26.70 -9.59
CA ARG A 333 20.70 26.66 -8.21
C ARG A 333 19.62 27.71 -7.96
N ARG A 334 19.37 28.60 -8.91
CA ARG A 334 18.35 29.64 -8.80
C ARG A 334 17.07 29.21 -9.49
N LEU A 335 15.93 29.42 -8.83
CA LEU A 335 14.61 29.24 -9.45
C LEU A 335 13.85 30.55 -9.41
N LEU A 336 13.28 30.94 -10.53
CA LEU A 336 12.27 31.99 -10.59
C LEU A 336 10.89 31.32 -10.51
N LEU A 337 10.11 31.69 -9.50
CA LEU A 337 8.79 31.15 -9.24
C LEU A 337 7.73 32.25 -9.41
N THR A 338 6.59 31.94 -10.01
CA THR A 338 5.39 32.79 -9.99
C THR A 338 4.39 32.22 -9.00
N LEU A 339 4.05 32.99 -7.98
CA LEU A 339 3.08 32.67 -6.94
C LEU A 339 1.65 32.90 -7.44
N GLU A 340 0.74 31.98 -7.09
CA GLU A 340 -0.69 32.13 -7.36
C GLU A 340 -1.33 33.16 -6.42
N GLU A 341 -0.92 33.15 -5.16
CA GLU A 341 -1.37 34.11 -4.13
C GLU A 341 -0.14 34.78 -3.48
N PRO A 342 0.34 35.92 -3.99
CA PRO A 342 1.56 36.55 -3.45
C PRO A 342 1.35 37.18 -2.06
N MET A 343 0.14 37.61 -1.74
CA MET A 343 -0.15 38.28 -0.47
C MET A 343 -0.23 37.33 0.73
N SER A 344 -0.24 36.01 0.51
CA SER A 344 -0.30 35.03 1.60
C SER A 344 1.07 34.74 2.24
N LEU A 345 2.18 35.08 1.58
CA LEU A 345 3.54 34.82 2.07
C LEU A 345 4.18 36.05 2.70
N ASN A 346 4.78 35.89 3.89
CA ASN A 346 5.60 36.91 4.53
C ASN A 346 7.09 36.64 4.28
N VAL A 347 7.54 36.95 3.06
CA VAL A 347 8.90 36.66 2.58
C VAL A 347 9.65 37.95 2.25
N SER A 348 10.87 38.05 2.74
CA SER A 348 11.84 39.11 2.40
C SER A 348 13.13 38.48 1.88
N ALA A 349 13.93 39.27 1.15
CA ALA A 349 15.26 38.83 0.72
C ALA A 349 16.11 38.38 1.92
N GLY A 350 16.67 37.19 1.84
CA GLY A 350 17.47 36.56 2.90
C GLY A 350 16.70 35.60 3.81
N ASN A 351 15.36 35.63 3.83
CA ASN A 351 14.55 34.72 4.65
C ASN A 351 14.68 33.27 4.17
N ASN A 352 14.55 32.32 5.10
CA ASN A 352 14.46 30.93 4.72
C ASN A 352 13.03 30.62 4.27
N VAL A 353 12.91 29.90 3.16
CA VAL A 353 11.64 29.34 2.68
C VAL A 353 11.82 27.86 2.45
N ARG A 354 10.72 27.11 2.56
CA ARG A 354 10.70 25.68 2.30
C ARG A 354 9.92 25.42 1.02
N LEU A 355 10.47 24.58 0.14
CA LEU A 355 9.85 24.22 -1.14
C LEU A 355 9.51 22.74 -1.17
N GLY A 356 8.28 22.39 -1.53
CA GLY A 356 7.86 21.02 -1.82
C GLY A 356 7.35 20.89 -3.25
N LEU A 357 7.63 19.78 -3.93
CA LEU A 357 7.11 19.52 -5.28
C LEU A 357 5.69 18.95 -5.19
N VAL A 358 4.70 19.62 -5.77
CA VAL A 358 3.29 19.18 -5.74
C VAL A 358 2.98 18.33 -6.96
N SER A 359 3.25 18.85 -8.16
CA SER A 359 3.02 18.15 -9.41
C SER A 359 4.05 18.51 -10.47
N LYS A 360 4.31 17.56 -11.37
CA LYS A 360 5.04 17.79 -12.62
C LYS A 360 4.01 18.14 -13.69
N SER A 361 4.27 19.19 -14.46
CA SER A 361 3.45 19.57 -15.61
C SER A 361 3.52 18.55 -16.72
#